data_AF-A0A068BGI6-F1
#
_entry.id   AF-A0A068BGI6-F1
#
_cell.length_a   1.000
_cell.length_b   1.000
_cell.length_c   1.000
_cell.angle_alpha   90.00
_cell.angle_beta   90.00
_cell.angle_gamma   90.00
#
_symmetry.space_group_name_H-M   'P 1'
#
loop_
_entity.id
_entity.type
_entity.pdbx_description
1 polymer ?
#
loop_
_entity_poly.entity_id
_entity_poly.type
_entity_poly.pdbx_seq_one_letter_code
_entity_poly.pdbx_strand_id
1 'polypeptide(L)'
;HLYIAQPPLYKVTRGKSFQYLKDENAYEEYLIDSGLEETSLELASGEVRTGPDLRTAVNDALAVRHLINGLHTRYNRSVVEQAAIAGALNADVLADLGRANAMAERVASRLDMIAEETERGWTGHLSTSNDGSGGYVFERTVRGVKDAVQLDAGLINSADARQLDRYAPRLAEVYGEQPTLRRKDAAEILSGPLALLNAVFAAGRKGLTM
;
A
#
# COMPACT_ATOMS: atom_id res chain seq x y z
N HIS A 1 -29.84 -31.68 19.00
CA HIS A 1 -28.79 -30.78 18.47
C HIS A 1 -29.26 -30.24 17.12
N LEU A 2 -29.43 -28.91 17.00
CA LEU A 2 -29.80 -28.27 15.74
C LEU A 2 -28.52 -27.87 15.01
N TYR A 3 -28.23 -28.53 13.89
CA TYR A 3 -27.13 -28.14 13.00
C TYR A 3 -27.72 -27.28 11.87
N ILE A 4 -27.30 -26.03 11.77
CA ILE A 4 -27.61 -25.16 10.64
C ILE A 4 -26.42 -25.24 9.68
N ALA A 5 -26.59 -25.87 8.53
CA ALA A 5 -25.58 -25.87 7.47
C ALA A 5 -25.56 -24.49 6.80
N GLN A 6 -24.39 -23.85 6.75
CA GLN A 6 -24.20 -22.63 5.97
C GLN A 6 -23.79 -22.99 4.54
N PRO A 7 -24.62 -22.68 3.51
CA PRO A 7 -24.24 -22.92 2.13
C PRO A 7 -23.04 -22.04 1.74
N PRO A 8 -22.14 -22.52 0.87
CA PRO A 8 -21.00 -21.73 0.41
C PRO A 8 -21.45 -20.52 -0.40
N LEU A 9 -20.82 -19.38 -0.16
CA LEU A 9 -21.14 -18.12 -0.83
C LEU A 9 -20.62 -18.06 -2.27
N TYR A 10 -19.51 -18.75 -2.55
CA TYR A 10 -18.90 -18.79 -3.89
C TYR A 10 -18.58 -20.22 -4.35
N LYS A 11 -18.69 -20.46 -5.65
CA LYS A 11 -18.12 -21.62 -6.34
C LYS A 11 -17.12 -21.10 -7.36
N VAL A 12 -15.83 -21.30 -7.11
CA VAL A 12 -14.76 -20.91 -8.04
C VAL A 12 -14.36 -22.09 -8.90
N THR A 13 -14.19 -21.87 -10.21
CA THR A 13 -13.73 -22.90 -11.16
C THR A 13 -12.50 -22.41 -11.91
N ARG A 14 -11.45 -23.23 -11.97
CA ARG A 14 -10.22 -23.00 -12.73
C ARG A 14 -9.89 -24.26 -13.54
N GLY A 15 -10.02 -24.17 -14.86
CA GLY A 15 -9.88 -25.33 -15.73
C GLY A 15 -10.90 -26.42 -15.39
N LYS A 16 -10.42 -27.59 -14.96
CA LYS A 16 -11.28 -28.73 -14.55
C LYS A 16 -11.54 -28.80 -13.04
N SER A 17 -10.84 -27.99 -12.25
CA SER A 17 -10.96 -27.99 -10.79
C SER A 17 -11.97 -26.94 -10.33
N PHE A 18 -12.76 -27.26 -9.32
CA PHE A 18 -13.66 -26.30 -8.66
C PHE A 18 -13.51 -26.39 -7.14
N GLN A 19 -13.78 -25.27 -6.47
CA GLN A 19 -13.75 -25.18 -5.00
C GLN A 19 -14.93 -24.34 -4.52
N TYR A 20 -15.53 -24.77 -3.41
CA TYR A 20 -16.55 -24.00 -2.72
C TYR A 20 -15.92 -23.15 -1.63
N LEU A 21 -16.25 -21.86 -1.62
CA LEU A 21 -15.73 -20.90 -0.66
C LEU A 21 -16.89 -20.36 0.16
N LYS A 22 -16.70 -20.35 1.47
CA LYS A 22 -17.74 -20.07 2.45
C LYS A 22 -18.05 -18.59 2.63
N ASP A 23 -17.06 -17.71 2.42
CA ASP A 23 -17.14 -16.29 2.67
C ASP A 23 -16.14 -15.50 1.79
N GLU A 24 -16.18 -14.17 1.89
CA GLU A 24 -15.29 -13.26 1.15
C GLU A 24 -13.81 -13.46 1.52
N ASN A 25 -13.52 -13.74 2.80
CA ASN A 25 -12.14 -13.95 3.24
C ASN A 25 -11.53 -15.21 2.62
N ALA A 26 -12.31 -16.29 2.52
CA ALA A 26 -11.91 -17.50 1.83
C ALA A 26 -11.68 -17.27 0.33
N TYR A 27 -12.43 -16.36 -0.28
CA TYR A 27 -12.20 -15.94 -1.66
C TYR A 27 -10.94 -15.11 -1.82
N GLU A 28 -10.70 -14.15 -0.94
CA GLU A 28 -9.47 -13.36 -0.93
C GLU A 28 -8.23 -14.23 -0.76
N GLU A 29 -8.26 -15.16 0.20
CA GLU A 29 -7.19 -16.14 0.45
C GLU A 29 -6.93 -17.01 -0.79
N TYR A 30 -7.99 -17.51 -1.42
CA TYR A 30 -7.88 -18.29 -2.64
C TYR A 30 -7.23 -17.50 -3.79
N LEU A 31 -7.58 -16.22 -3.93
CA LEU A 31 -6.96 -15.34 -4.93
C LEU A 31 -5.48 -15.08 -4.63
N ILE A 32 -5.10 -14.94 -3.36
CA ILE A 32 -3.71 -14.78 -2.95
C ILE A 32 -2.91 -16.03 -3.31
N ASP A 33 -3.35 -17.20 -2.86
CA ASP A 33 -2.64 -18.45 -3.12
C ASP A 33 -2.45 -18.68 -4.61
N SER A 34 -3.52 -18.52 -5.40
CA SER A 34 -3.46 -18.61 -6.86
C SER A 34 -2.58 -17.52 -7.51
N GLY A 35 -2.55 -16.33 -6.94
CA GLY A 35 -1.80 -15.18 -7.45
C GLY A 35 -0.30 -15.28 -7.15
N LEU A 36 0.07 -16.00 -6.09
CA LEU A 36 1.45 -16.26 -5.70
C LEU A 36 2.11 -17.39 -6.52
N GLU A 37 1.32 -18.23 -7.19
CA GLU A 37 1.83 -19.25 -8.10
C GLU A 37 2.65 -18.65 -9.25
N GLU A 38 3.90 -19.12 -9.38
CA GLU A 38 4.89 -18.69 -10.38
C GLU A 38 5.19 -17.18 -10.34
N THR A 39 5.05 -16.58 -9.15
CA THR A 39 5.30 -15.16 -8.89
C THR A 39 6.52 -14.97 -7.99
N SER A 40 7.33 -13.95 -8.29
CA SER A 40 8.47 -13.52 -7.50
C SER A 40 8.51 -12.01 -7.37
N LEU A 41 8.97 -11.49 -6.24
CA LEU A 41 9.17 -10.06 -6.01
C LEU A 41 10.67 -9.77 -5.96
N GLU A 42 11.16 -9.02 -6.94
CA GLU A 42 12.56 -8.57 -7.03
C GLU A 42 12.68 -7.18 -6.41
N LEU A 43 13.44 -7.07 -5.32
CA LEU A 43 13.69 -5.82 -4.61
C LEU A 43 14.83 -5.05 -5.30
N ALA A 44 14.90 -3.74 -5.09
CA ALA A 44 15.99 -2.92 -5.64
C ALA A 44 17.39 -3.33 -5.14
N SER A 45 17.47 -4.04 -4.01
CA SER A 45 18.70 -4.64 -3.50
C SER A 45 19.21 -5.82 -4.35
N GLY A 46 18.40 -6.34 -5.26
CA GLY A 46 18.63 -7.60 -5.99
C GLY A 46 18.14 -8.84 -5.25
N GLU A 47 17.60 -8.70 -4.03
CA GLU A 47 16.94 -9.80 -3.32
C GLU A 47 15.66 -10.22 -4.06
N VAL A 48 15.42 -11.52 -4.19
CA VAL A 48 14.21 -12.07 -4.81
C VAL A 48 13.42 -12.87 -3.78
N ARG A 49 12.21 -12.40 -3.47
CA ARG A 49 11.27 -13.06 -2.56
C ARG A 49 10.32 -13.96 -3.32
N THR A 50 10.19 -15.21 -2.87
CA THR A 50 9.26 -16.21 -3.40
C THR A 50 8.61 -16.96 -2.25
N GLY A 51 7.54 -17.73 -2.55
CA GLY A 51 6.91 -18.62 -1.57
C GLY A 51 6.58 -17.91 -0.24
N PRO A 52 7.06 -18.40 0.92
CA PRO A 52 6.76 -17.82 2.23
C PRO A 52 7.16 -16.35 2.40
N ASP A 53 8.29 -15.92 1.82
CA ASP A 53 8.78 -14.54 1.97
C ASP A 53 7.90 -13.56 1.18
N LEU A 54 7.49 -13.97 -0.02
CA LEU A 54 6.52 -13.21 -0.81
C LEU A 54 5.15 -13.19 -0.13
N ARG A 55 4.70 -14.32 0.42
CA ARG A 55 3.46 -14.40 1.19
C ARG A 55 3.47 -13.46 2.39
N THR A 56 4.61 -13.33 3.06
CA THR A 56 4.80 -12.41 4.18
C THR A 56 4.62 -10.95 3.74
N ALA A 57 5.23 -10.54 2.61
CA ALA A 57 5.03 -9.20 2.04
C ALA A 57 3.56 -8.93 1.66
N VAL A 58 2.88 -9.93 1.09
CA VAL A 58 1.44 -9.84 0.79
C VAL A 58 0.60 -9.68 2.05
N ASN A 59 0.89 -10.42 3.11
CA ASN A 59 0.16 -10.30 4.38
C ASN A 59 0.36 -8.91 5.02
N ASP A 60 1.57 -8.34 4.96
CA ASP A 60 1.81 -6.97 5.40
C ASP A 60 1.01 -5.97 4.58
N ALA A 61 0.99 -6.17 3.26
CA ALA A 61 0.22 -5.32 2.36
C ALA A 61 -1.30 -5.39 2.65
N LEU A 62 -1.84 -6.57 3.00
CA LEU A 62 -3.23 -6.72 3.42
C LEU A 62 -3.54 -5.88 4.65
N ALA A 63 -2.69 -5.98 5.68
CA ALA A 63 -2.85 -5.22 6.91
C ALA A 63 -2.80 -3.71 6.63
N VAL A 64 -1.84 -3.26 5.82
CA VAL A 64 -1.72 -1.85 5.40
C VAL A 64 -2.95 -1.38 4.63
N ARG A 65 -3.46 -2.18 3.67
CA ARG A 65 -4.70 -1.87 2.94
C ARG A 65 -5.88 -1.71 3.89
N HIS A 66 -6.04 -2.59 4.88
CA HIS A 66 -7.13 -2.48 5.86
C HIS A 66 -7.04 -1.19 6.67
N LEU A 67 -5.84 -0.84 7.14
CA LEU A 67 -5.60 0.40 7.88
C LEU A 67 -5.89 1.64 7.02
N ILE A 68 -5.37 1.69 5.80
CA ILE A 68 -5.59 2.80 4.87
C ILE A 68 -7.07 2.95 4.50
N ASN A 69 -7.78 1.84 4.30
CA ASN A 69 -9.21 1.86 3.98
C ASN A 69 -10.09 2.27 5.18
N GLY A 70 -9.60 2.08 6.41
CA GLY A 70 -10.27 2.54 7.63
C GLY A 70 -10.17 4.05 7.87
N LEU A 71 -9.21 4.73 7.20
CA LEU A 71 -9.04 6.16 7.33
C LEU A 71 -10.23 6.94 6.75
N HIS A 72 -10.49 8.11 7.33
CA HIS A 72 -11.52 9.02 6.83
C HIS A 72 -11.30 9.34 5.34
N THR A 73 -12.37 9.34 4.56
CA THR A 73 -12.31 9.42 3.09
C THR A 73 -11.61 10.65 2.54
N ARG A 74 -11.54 11.73 3.34
CA ARG A 74 -10.80 12.98 3.06
C ARG A 74 -9.30 12.79 2.82
N TYR A 75 -8.69 11.75 3.38
CA TYR A 75 -7.27 11.52 3.22
C TYR A 75 -6.98 10.81 1.91
N ASN A 76 -5.99 11.33 1.17
CA ASN A 76 -5.52 10.70 -0.06
C ASN A 76 -4.74 9.43 0.30
N ARG A 77 -5.27 8.28 -0.11
CA ARG A 77 -4.75 6.95 0.24
C ARG A 77 -3.36 6.70 -0.32
N SER A 78 -3.08 7.17 -1.54
CA SER A 78 -1.76 7.06 -2.17
C SER A 78 -0.72 7.85 -1.38
N VAL A 79 -1.05 9.08 -0.98
CA VAL A 79 -0.14 9.92 -0.17
C VAL A 79 0.09 9.32 1.22
N VAL A 80 -0.95 8.78 1.86
CA VAL A 80 -0.81 8.05 3.13
C VAL A 80 0.08 6.81 2.97
N GLU A 81 -0.09 6.05 1.90
CA GLU A 81 0.73 4.87 1.61
C GLU A 81 2.20 5.25 1.48
N GLN A 82 2.52 6.29 0.69
CA GLN A 82 3.90 6.74 0.53
C GLN A 82 4.49 7.33 1.83
N ALA A 83 3.67 8.02 2.63
CA ALA A 83 4.05 8.48 3.96
C ALA A 83 4.34 7.31 4.92
N ALA A 84 3.55 6.23 4.86
CA ALA A 84 3.77 5.03 5.67
C ALA A 84 5.09 4.33 5.28
N ILE A 85 5.40 4.22 3.98
CA ILE A 85 6.68 3.65 3.53
C ILE A 85 7.87 4.51 3.97
N ALA A 86 7.72 5.84 3.97
CA ALA A 86 8.78 6.74 4.43
C ALA A 86 8.97 6.77 5.96
N GLY A 87 8.00 6.28 6.73
CA GLY A 87 7.96 6.43 8.20
C GLY A 87 7.49 7.81 8.68
N ALA A 88 6.73 8.54 7.85
CA ALA A 88 6.24 9.87 8.17
C ALA A 88 5.02 9.87 9.12
N LEU A 89 4.38 8.72 9.33
CA LEU A 89 3.22 8.58 10.23
C LEU A 89 3.61 8.45 11.72
N ASN A 90 4.87 8.76 12.04
CA ASN A 90 5.40 8.78 13.39
C ASN A 90 5.30 10.18 14.02
N ALA A 91 4.60 10.30 15.14
CA ALA A 91 4.41 11.57 15.85
C ALA A 91 5.70 12.16 16.43
N ASP A 92 6.66 11.31 16.83
CA ASP A 92 7.96 11.77 17.37
C ASP A 92 8.82 12.39 16.27
N VAL A 93 8.70 11.89 15.03
CA VAL A 93 9.35 12.50 13.85
C VAL A 93 8.74 13.88 13.58
N LEU A 94 7.41 14.00 13.64
CA LEU A 94 6.72 15.27 13.42
C LEU A 94 7.06 16.33 14.48
N ALA A 95 7.30 15.93 15.73
CA ALA A 95 7.58 16.83 16.84
C ALA A 95 8.97 17.51 16.76
N ASP A 96 9.90 16.94 16.02
CA ASP A 96 11.23 17.51 15.77
C ASP A 96 11.23 18.24 14.42
N LEU A 97 11.27 19.58 14.44
CA LEU A 97 11.20 20.40 13.21
C LEU A 97 12.26 20.05 12.17
N GLY A 98 13.48 19.68 12.59
CA GLY A 98 14.55 19.31 11.67
C GLY A 98 14.25 17.99 10.98
N ARG A 99 13.83 16.98 11.75
CA ARG A 99 13.44 15.67 11.22
C ARG A 99 12.17 15.73 10.39
N ALA A 100 11.20 16.53 10.81
CA ALA A 100 9.92 16.66 10.14
C ALA A 100 10.07 17.32 8.76
N ASN A 101 10.88 18.38 8.61
CA ASN A 101 11.16 18.96 7.29
C ASN A 101 11.85 17.95 6.35
N ALA A 102 12.89 17.27 6.83
CA ALA A 102 13.57 16.24 6.05
C ALA A 102 12.62 15.07 5.67
N MET A 103 11.69 14.72 6.56
CA MET A 103 10.66 13.71 6.28
C MET A 103 9.67 14.18 5.21
N ALA A 104 9.26 15.46 5.23
CA ALA A 104 8.40 16.02 4.21
C ALA A 104 9.05 15.95 2.81
N GLU A 105 10.32 16.32 2.71
CA GLU A 105 11.11 16.20 1.47
C GLU A 105 11.25 14.74 1.01
N ARG A 106 11.45 13.81 1.95
CA ARG A 106 11.53 12.38 1.65
C ARG A 106 10.22 11.84 1.07
N VAL A 107 9.08 12.19 1.66
CA VAL A 107 7.77 11.77 1.14
C VAL A 107 7.50 12.40 -0.22
N ALA A 108 7.82 13.68 -0.41
CA ALA A 108 7.70 14.34 -1.71
C ALA A 108 8.52 13.64 -2.80
N SER A 109 9.76 13.27 -2.50
CA SER A 109 10.63 12.50 -3.42
C SER A 109 10.01 11.15 -3.81
N ARG A 110 9.34 10.48 -2.87
CA ARG A 110 8.61 9.23 -3.16
C ARG A 110 7.39 9.47 -4.04
N LEU A 111 6.65 10.55 -3.83
CA LEU A 111 5.53 10.91 -4.68
C LEU A 111 5.98 11.18 -6.12
N ASP A 112 7.14 11.82 -6.31
CA ASP A 112 7.75 12.02 -7.62
C ASP A 112 8.24 10.72 -8.28
N MET A 113 8.77 9.78 -7.48
CA MET A 113 9.21 8.46 -7.96
C MET A 113 8.07 7.69 -8.63
N ILE A 114 6.85 7.79 -8.10
CA ILE A 114 5.67 7.07 -8.60
C ILE A 114 4.80 7.89 -9.57
N ALA A 115 5.12 9.17 -9.77
CA ALA A 115 4.39 10.05 -10.67
C ALA A 115 4.86 9.88 -12.13
N GLU A 116 3.94 10.11 -13.07
CA GLU A 116 4.32 10.27 -14.47
C GLU A 116 5.28 11.44 -14.64
N GLU A 117 6.18 11.36 -15.63
CA GLU A 117 7.22 12.38 -15.85
C GLU A 117 6.64 13.81 -15.96
N THR A 118 5.47 13.96 -16.60
CA THR A 118 4.80 15.26 -16.77
C THR A 118 4.02 15.74 -15.53
N GLU A 119 3.94 14.91 -14.49
CA GLU A 119 3.22 15.20 -13.24
C GLU A 119 4.12 15.22 -12.00
N ARG A 120 5.44 15.15 -12.18
CA ARG A 120 6.45 15.34 -11.13
C ARG A 120 6.53 16.80 -10.66
N GLY A 121 7.32 17.03 -9.62
CA GLY A 121 7.52 18.33 -8.98
C GLY A 121 6.80 18.46 -7.65
N TRP A 122 6.61 17.33 -6.95
CA TRP A 122 6.13 17.34 -5.58
C TRP A 122 7.16 18.03 -4.67
N THR A 123 6.66 18.97 -3.86
CA THR A 123 7.39 19.54 -2.73
C THR A 123 6.66 19.19 -1.44
N GLY A 124 7.40 19.06 -0.35
CA GLY A 124 6.87 18.75 0.97
C GLY A 124 7.32 19.79 1.98
N HIS A 125 6.40 20.29 2.80
CA HIS A 125 6.71 21.19 3.90
C HIS A 125 5.78 20.93 5.09
N LEU A 126 6.12 21.53 6.24
CA LEU A 126 5.23 21.49 7.40
C LEU A 126 4.14 22.55 7.27
N SER A 127 2.92 22.20 7.67
CA SER A 127 1.91 23.20 8.03
C SER A 127 2.22 23.66 9.45
N THR A 128 2.48 24.95 9.64
CA THR A 128 2.70 25.47 10.99
C THR A 128 1.38 25.58 11.72
N SER A 129 1.40 25.61 13.06
CA SER A 129 0.20 25.79 13.90
C SER A 129 -0.58 27.08 13.60
N ASN A 130 0.05 28.03 12.92
CA ASN A 130 -0.58 29.30 12.52
C ASN A 130 -1.36 29.15 11.20
N ASP A 131 -1.15 28.04 10.47
CA ASP A 131 -1.74 27.74 9.16
C ASP A 131 -2.82 26.65 9.22
N GLY A 132 -3.16 26.13 10.42
CA GLY A 132 -4.22 25.15 10.62
C GLY A 132 -3.87 23.99 11.56
N SER A 133 -4.30 22.77 11.19
CA SER A 133 -4.22 21.54 12.00
C SER A 133 -2.81 20.91 12.08
N GLY A 134 -1.77 21.60 11.61
CA GLY A 134 -0.39 21.11 11.58
C GLY A 134 -0.18 19.94 10.61
N GLY A 135 0.98 19.28 10.71
CA GLY A 135 1.31 18.08 9.92
C GLY A 135 2.09 18.39 8.64
N TYR A 136 2.02 17.49 7.67
CA TYR A 136 2.72 17.61 6.39
C TYR A 136 1.78 18.12 5.29
N VAL A 137 2.29 19.00 4.44
CA VAL A 137 1.64 19.43 3.21
C VAL A 137 2.53 19.04 2.05
N PHE A 138 1.93 18.40 1.05
CA PHE A 138 2.57 18.03 -0.19
C PHE A 138 1.88 18.76 -1.32
N GLU A 139 2.63 19.39 -2.21
CA GLU A 139 2.06 20.15 -3.32
C GLU A 139 2.86 19.99 -4.61
N ARG A 140 2.18 20.14 -5.74
CA ARG A 140 2.78 20.20 -7.07
C ARG A 140 1.94 21.10 -7.98
N THR A 141 2.49 21.48 -9.13
CA THR A 141 1.72 22.17 -10.18
C THR A 141 1.77 21.37 -11.47
N VAL A 142 0.61 20.87 -11.91
CA VAL A 142 0.48 20.09 -13.16
C VAL A 142 -0.36 20.90 -14.13
N ARG A 143 0.20 21.23 -15.30
CA ARG A 143 -0.48 22.01 -16.37
C ARG A 143 -1.11 23.32 -15.85
N GLY A 144 -0.42 24.00 -14.93
CA GLY A 144 -0.86 25.26 -14.33
C GLY A 144 -1.88 25.12 -13.18
N VAL A 145 -2.27 23.90 -12.81
CA VAL A 145 -3.17 23.62 -11.68
C VAL A 145 -2.36 23.17 -10.48
N LYS A 146 -2.52 23.87 -9.35
CA LYS A 146 -1.93 23.49 -8.08
C LYS A 146 -2.72 22.34 -7.47
N ASP A 147 -2.03 21.24 -7.20
CA ASP A 147 -2.52 20.08 -6.45
C ASP A 147 -1.85 20.11 -5.07
N ALA A 148 -2.63 19.96 -4.01
CA ALA A 148 -2.14 20.02 -2.64
C ALA A 148 -2.87 18.99 -1.77
N VAL A 149 -2.10 18.24 -1.00
CA VAL A 149 -2.59 17.20 -0.09
C VAL A 149 -1.97 17.41 1.29
N GLN A 150 -2.80 17.40 2.32
CA GLN A 150 -2.34 17.54 3.71
C GLN A 150 -2.54 16.23 4.49
N LEU A 151 -1.50 15.81 5.19
CA LEU A 151 -1.55 14.81 6.26
C LEU A 151 -1.47 15.57 7.58
N ASP A 152 -2.64 15.86 8.17
CA ASP A 152 -2.73 16.69 9.37
C ASP A 152 -2.21 15.99 10.64
N ALA A 153 -1.94 16.77 11.69
CA ALA A 153 -1.50 16.20 12.96
C ALA A 153 -2.56 15.26 13.57
N GLY A 154 -3.85 15.44 13.24
CA GLY A 154 -4.92 14.54 13.67
C GLY A 154 -4.76 13.13 13.11
N LEU A 155 -4.42 13.00 11.82
CA LEU A 155 -4.06 11.72 11.21
C LEU A 155 -2.83 11.13 11.87
N ILE A 156 -1.75 11.90 11.98
CA ILE A 156 -0.45 11.40 12.46
C ILE A 156 -0.54 10.91 13.92
N ASN A 157 -1.37 11.55 14.75
CA ASN A 157 -1.62 11.13 16.13
C ASN A 157 -2.67 10.03 16.28
N SER A 158 -3.29 9.58 15.19
CA SER A 158 -4.35 8.55 15.24
C SER A 158 -3.83 7.18 15.65
N ALA A 159 -4.73 6.31 16.11
CA ALA A 159 -4.40 4.91 16.36
C ALA A 159 -3.94 4.20 15.09
N ASP A 160 -4.63 4.43 13.96
CA ASP A 160 -4.32 3.79 12.67
C ASP A 160 -2.96 4.21 12.13
N ALA A 161 -2.58 5.49 12.26
CA ALA A 161 -1.24 5.97 11.89
C ALA A 161 -0.15 5.28 12.71
N ARG A 162 -0.34 5.13 14.03
CA ARG A 162 0.58 4.35 14.87
C ARG A 162 0.64 2.88 14.46
N GLN A 163 -0.47 2.29 13.98
CA GLN A 163 -0.44 0.92 13.46
C GLN A 163 0.33 0.84 12.14
N LEU A 164 0.12 1.79 11.22
CA LEU A 164 0.83 1.88 9.95
C LEU A 164 2.34 2.09 10.17
N ASP A 165 2.73 2.93 11.12
CA ASP A 165 4.13 3.20 11.45
C ASP A 165 4.89 1.95 11.90
N ARG A 166 4.21 0.99 12.56
CA ARG A 166 4.81 -0.31 12.93
C ARG A 166 5.21 -1.15 11.71
N TYR A 167 4.61 -0.91 10.55
CA TYR A 167 5.00 -1.55 9.29
C TYR A 167 6.11 -0.79 8.57
N ALA A 168 6.41 0.46 8.93
CA ALA A 168 7.34 1.32 8.19
C ALA A 168 8.72 0.68 7.93
N PRO A 169 9.38 -0.03 8.87
CA PRO A 169 10.66 -0.68 8.58
C PRO A 169 10.55 -1.74 7.47
N ARG A 170 9.50 -2.58 7.54
CA ARG A 170 9.26 -3.67 6.57
C ARG A 170 8.80 -3.12 5.22
N LEU A 171 8.04 -2.03 5.23
CA LEU A 171 7.65 -1.31 4.03
C LEU A 171 8.84 -0.62 3.36
N ALA A 172 9.70 0.05 4.14
CA ALA A 172 10.90 0.70 3.62
C ALA A 172 11.90 -0.30 3.02
N GLU A 173 12.01 -1.49 3.60
CA GLU A 173 12.83 -2.58 3.07
C GLU A 173 12.38 -3.04 1.68
N VAL A 174 11.07 -3.17 1.47
CA VAL A 174 10.51 -3.70 0.20
C VAL A 174 10.26 -2.60 -0.84
N TYR A 175 9.74 -1.45 -0.40
CA TYR A 175 9.21 -0.38 -1.25
C TYR A 175 9.97 0.95 -1.10
N GLY A 176 11.07 0.98 -0.33
CA GLY A 176 11.94 2.14 -0.22
C GLY A 176 12.37 2.66 -1.59
N GLU A 177 12.68 1.72 -2.48
CA GLU A 177 12.75 1.89 -3.94
C GLU A 177 11.69 0.98 -4.58
N GLN A 178 11.25 1.26 -5.80
CA GLN A 178 10.18 0.48 -6.44
C GLN A 178 10.64 -0.95 -6.77
N PRO A 179 10.05 -1.99 -6.15
CA PRO A 179 10.37 -3.37 -6.50
C PRO A 179 9.65 -3.78 -7.78
N THR A 180 10.13 -4.85 -8.41
CA THR A 180 9.51 -5.43 -9.61
C THR A 180 8.83 -6.75 -9.24
N LEU A 181 7.52 -6.84 -9.48
CA LEU A 181 6.80 -8.10 -9.44
C LEU A 181 6.97 -8.81 -10.77
N ARG A 182 7.46 -10.06 -10.75
CA ARG A 182 7.55 -10.91 -11.93
C ARG A 182 6.62 -12.09 -11.81
N ARG A 183 5.93 -12.40 -12.90
CA ARG A 183 5.12 -13.61 -13.03
C ARG A 183 5.21 -14.14 -14.45
N LYS A 184 5.80 -15.31 -14.63
CA LYS A 184 6.13 -15.87 -15.95
C LYS A 184 6.91 -14.84 -16.78
N ASP A 185 6.37 -14.44 -17.94
CA ASP A 185 6.98 -13.47 -18.86
C ASP A 185 6.58 -12.01 -18.58
N ALA A 186 5.71 -11.75 -17.59
CA ALA A 186 5.27 -10.40 -17.24
C ALA A 186 6.10 -9.84 -16.07
N ALA A 187 6.41 -8.55 -16.15
CA ALA A 187 7.06 -7.79 -15.09
C ALA A 187 6.30 -6.46 -14.88
N GLU A 188 6.09 -6.10 -13.62
CA GLU A 188 5.37 -4.89 -13.22
C GLU A 188 6.14 -4.18 -12.10
N ILE A 189 6.42 -2.89 -12.28
CA ILE A 189 7.04 -2.06 -11.25
C ILE A 189 5.96 -1.63 -10.26
N LEU A 190 6.20 -1.84 -8.96
CA LEU A 190 5.21 -1.56 -7.92
C LEU A 190 5.48 -0.21 -7.24
N SER A 191 4.41 0.56 -7.05
CA SER A 191 4.45 1.82 -6.29
C SER A 191 4.35 1.63 -4.77
N GLY A 192 3.93 0.47 -4.30
CA GLY A 192 3.70 0.20 -2.88
C GLY A 192 2.97 -1.11 -2.60
N PRO A 193 2.63 -1.38 -1.32
CA PRO A 193 1.90 -2.57 -0.90
C PRO A 193 0.52 -2.73 -1.58
N LEU A 194 -0.22 -1.66 -1.82
CA LEU A 194 -1.54 -1.77 -2.48
C LEU A 194 -1.40 -2.21 -3.93
N ALA A 195 -0.36 -1.75 -4.64
CA ALA A 195 -0.05 -2.21 -5.98
C ALA A 195 0.31 -3.71 -6.00
N LEU A 196 1.11 -4.18 -5.02
CA LEU A 196 1.40 -5.60 -4.86
C LEU A 196 0.11 -6.44 -4.74
N LEU A 197 -0.79 -6.05 -3.82
CA LEU A 197 -2.04 -6.78 -3.63
C LEU A 197 -2.92 -6.79 -4.87
N ASN A 198 -3.05 -5.65 -5.53
CA ASN A 198 -3.87 -5.54 -6.73
C ASN A 198 -3.35 -6.46 -7.84
N ALA A 199 -2.03 -6.48 -8.05
CA ALA A 199 -1.37 -7.36 -9.00
C ALA A 199 -1.56 -8.85 -8.64
N VAL A 200 -1.39 -9.21 -7.35
CA VAL A 200 -1.61 -10.58 -6.85
C VAL A 200 -3.07 -11.01 -7.04
N PHE A 201 -4.05 -10.17 -6.69
CA PHE A 201 -5.46 -10.51 -6.91
C PHE A 201 -5.84 -10.58 -8.38
N ALA A 202 -5.29 -9.71 -9.23
CA ALA A 202 -5.49 -9.78 -10.68
C ALA A 202 -4.90 -11.08 -11.25
N ALA A 203 -3.70 -11.44 -10.82
CA ALA A 203 -3.04 -12.69 -11.14
C ALA A 203 -3.85 -13.91 -10.69
N GLY A 204 -4.40 -13.85 -9.47
CA GLY A 204 -5.31 -14.82 -8.88
C GLY A 204 -6.57 -14.97 -9.72
N ARG A 205 -7.24 -13.87 -10.09
CA ARG A 205 -8.49 -13.87 -10.89
C ARG A 205 -8.33 -14.43 -12.30
N LYS A 206 -7.12 -14.40 -12.88
CA LYS A 206 -6.90 -14.83 -14.27
C LYS A 206 -7.25 -16.32 -14.46
N GLY A 207 -8.19 -16.59 -15.37
CA GLY A 207 -8.65 -17.95 -15.70
C GLY A 207 -9.69 -18.53 -14.74
N LEU A 208 -10.23 -17.73 -13.83
CA LEU A 208 -11.37 -18.10 -13.00
C LEU A 208 -12.68 -17.79 -13.69
N THR A 209 -13.62 -18.72 -13.53
CA THR A 209 -15.03 -18.52 -13.79
C THR A 209 -15.80 -18.73 -12.50
N MET A 210 -16.73 -17.83 -12.20
CA MET A 210 -17.68 -17.92 -11.07
C MET A 210 -19.04 -18.40 -11.55
#